data_AF-A0A5C5CX89-F1
#
_entry.id   AF-A0A5C5CX89-F1
#
_cell.length_a   1.000
_cell.length_b   1.000
_cell.length_c   1.000
_cell.angle_alpha   90.00
_cell.angle_beta   90.00
_cell.angle_gamma   90.00
#
_symmetry.space_group_name_H-M   'P 1'
#
loop_
_entity.id
_entity.type
_entity.pdbx_description
1 polymer ?
#
loop_
_entity_poly.entity_id
_entity_poly.type
_entity_poly.pdbx_seq_one_letter_code
_entity_poly.pdbx_strand_id
1 'polypeptide(L)' 'MTEKPTPEQITEARTAANLSKQEAADIFGMALRTWQQKEETGKGNRSLSVGEWNYLLLLAGKHPDYSLVAKK' A
#
# COMPACT_ATOMS: atom_id res chain seq x y z
N MET A 1 1.08 -3.88 -13.35
CA MET A 1 1.48 -5.06 -12.55
C MET A 1 0.24 -5.83 -12.10
N THR A 2 0.18 -7.16 -12.31
CA THR A 2 -0.96 -8.04 -11.93
C THR A 2 -0.71 -8.89 -10.68
N GLU A 3 0.46 -8.74 -10.06
CA GLU A 3 0.88 -9.55 -8.92
C GLU A 3 0.51 -8.89 -7.58
N LYS A 4 0.11 -9.72 -6.61
CA LYS A 4 -0.23 -9.28 -5.26
C LYS A 4 1.05 -9.04 -4.47
N PRO A 5 1.18 -7.92 -3.75
CA PRO A 5 2.39 -7.63 -3.00
C PRO A 5 2.55 -8.52 -1.78
N THR A 6 3.79 -8.77 -1.38
CA THR A 6 4.10 -9.36 -0.08
C THR A 6 3.94 -8.33 1.04
N PRO A 7 3.72 -8.76 2.29
CA PRO A 7 3.65 -7.84 3.44
C PRO A 7 4.88 -6.93 3.60
N GLU A 8 6.05 -7.44 3.26
CA GLU A 8 7.31 -6.69 3.25
C GLU A 8 7.27 -5.57 2.21
N GLN A 9 6.83 -5.87 0.99
CA GLN A 9 6.67 -4.87 -0.09
C GLN A 9 5.66 -3.79 0.29
N ILE A 10 4.57 -4.16 0.96
CA ILE A 10 3.57 -3.20 1.46
C ILE A 10 4.21 -2.25 2.49
N THR A 11 4.97 -2.80 3.43
CA THR A 11 5.65 -2.02 4.48
C THR A 11 6.68 -1.07 3.89
N GLU A 12 7.46 -1.55 2.92
CA GLU A 12 8.48 -0.75 2.23
C GLU A 12 7.84 0.37 1.40
N ALA A 13 6.78 0.07 0.66
CA ALA A 13 6.06 1.06 -0.15
C ALA A 13 5.38 2.12 0.74
N ARG A 14 4.76 1.72 1.86
CA ARG A 14 4.19 2.68 2.83
C ARG A 14 5.26 3.62 3.37
N THR A 15 6.42 3.08 3.74
CA THR A 15 7.53 3.88 4.26
C THR A 15 8.09 4.81 3.19
N ALA A 16 8.20 4.35 1.94
CA ALA A 16 8.61 5.18 0.81
C ALA A 16 7.59 6.29 0.48
N ALA A 17 6.30 6.04 0.69
CA ALA A 17 5.24 7.05 0.61
C ALA A 17 5.23 8.01 1.80
N ASN A 18 6.12 7.83 2.78
CA ASN A 18 6.20 8.60 4.01
C ASN A 18 4.89 8.62 4.82
N LEU A 19 4.13 7.50 4.75
CA LEU A 19 2.85 7.33 5.43
C LEU A 19 3.03 6.54 6.73
N SER A 20 2.34 6.96 7.79
CA SER A 20 2.12 6.12 8.97
C SER A 20 1.10 5.00 8.67
N LYS A 21 1.04 3.98 9.54
CA LYS A 21 0.05 2.89 9.41
C LYS A 21 -1.38 3.42 9.52
N GLN A 22 -1.59 4.47 10.32
CA GLN A 22 -2.89 5.12 10.49
C GLN A 22 -3.29 5.90 9.24
N GLU A 23 -2.38 6.74 8.72
CA GLU A 23 -2.64 7.50 7.48
C GLU A 23 -2.89 6.57 6.29
N ALA A 24 -2.13 5.47 6.19
CA ALA A 24 -2.39 4.48 5.17
C ALA A 24 -3.76 3.81 5.36
N ALA A 25 -4.15 3.44 6.59
CA ALA A 25 -5.49 2.92 6.84
C ALA A 25 -6.59 3.91 6.43
N ASP A 26 -6.42 5.20 6.75
CA ASP A 26 -7.36 6.27 6.44
C ASP A 26 -7.47 6.52 4.91
N ILE A 27 -6.33 6.57 4.20
CA ILE A 27 -6.28 6.73 2.74
C ILE A 27 -6.98 5.58 2.02
N PHE A 28 -6.83 4.36 2.54
CA PHE A 28 -7.44 3.16 1.98
C PHE A 28 -8.85 2.90 2.52
N GLY A 29 -9.38 3.80 3.37
CA GLY A 29 -10.75 3.70 3.90
C GLY A 29 -10.98 2.48 4.77
N MET A 30 -9.97 2.04 5.53
CA MET A 30 -10.06 0.84 6.36
C MET A 30 -9.56 1.06 7.79
N ALA A 31 -9.89 0.14 8.68
CA ALA A 31 -9.42 0.19 10.06
C ALA A 31 -7.91 -0.08 10.14
N LEU A 32 -7.23 0.58 11.09
CA LEU A 32 -5.80 0.39 11.36
C LEU A 32 -5.42 -1.09 11.53
N ARG A 33 -6.25 -1.86 12.25
CA ARG A 33 -6.03 -3.29 12.46
C ARG A 33 -6.09 -4.09 11.16
N THR A 34 -6.96 -3.70 10.23
CA THR A 34 -7.02 -4.31 8.89
C THR A 34 -5.77 -3.99 8.09
N TRP A 35 -5.25 -2.76 8.17
CA TRP A 35 -3.99 -2.39 7.54
C TRP A 35 -2.81 -3.19 8.10
N GLN A 36 -2.71 -3.27 9.43
CA GLN A 36 -1.66 -4.05 10.12
C GLN A 36 -1.67 -5.51 9.70
N GLN A 37 -2.84 -6.13 9.55
CA GLN A 37 -2.97 -7.51 9.05
C GLN A 37 -2.46 -7.71 7.61
N LYS A 38 -2.39 -6.65 6.79
CA LYS A 38 -1.79 -6.71 5.45
C LYS A 38 -0.26 -6.65 5.49
N GLU A 39 0.29 -5.92 6.47
CA GLU A 39 1.74 -5.83 6.73
C GLU A 39 2.26 -7.02 7.56
N GLU A 40 1.39 -7.77 8.22
CA GLU A 40 1.76 -8.94 9.00
C GLU A 40 1.96 -10.19 8.13
N THR A 41 3.04 -10.92 8.41
CA THR A 41 3.32 -12.22 7.83
C THR A 41 2.62 -13.32 8.65
N GLY A 42 1.64 -14.03 8.08
CA GLY A 42 0.96 -15.13 8.78
C GLY A 42 -0.09 -15.87 7.94
N LYS A 43 -0.50 -17.06 8.41
CA LYS A 43 -1.62 -17.83 7.83
C LYS A 43 -2.92 -17.06 8.04
N GLY A 44 -3.44 -16.43 6.99
CA GLY A 44 -4.64 -15.58 7.03
C GLY A 44 -4.41 -14.12 6.63
N ASN A 45 -3.17 -13.74 6.32
CA ASN A 45 -2.82 -12.46 5.68
C ASN A 45 -3.75 -12.19 4.48
N ARG A 46 -4.39 -11.02 4.50
CA ARG A 46 -5.10 -10.48 3.35
C ARG A 46 -4.17 -9.49 2.64
N SER A 47 -3.53 -9.96 1.58
CA SER A 47 -2.70 -9.10 0.74
C SER A 47 -3.56 -8.02 0.06
N LEU A 48 -2.95 -6.89 -0.29
CA LEU A 48 -3.64 -5.83 -1.06
C LEU A 48 -4.12 -6.41 -2.39
N SER A 49 -5.30 -5.96 -2.82
CA SER A 49 -5.71 -6.14 -4.20
C SER A 49 -4.73 -5.44 -5.13
N VAL A 50 -4.69 -5.88 -6.39
CA VAL A 50 -3.82 -5.29 -7.41
C VAL A 50 -4.06 -3.78 -7.53
N GLY A 51 -5.31 -3.31 -7.49
CA GLY A 51 -5.63 -1.88 -7.55
C GLY A 51 -5.07 -1.09 -6.36
N GLU A 52 -5.29 -1.60 -5.14
CA GLU A 52 -4.75 -0.99 -3.92
C GLU A 52 -3.22 -0.95 -3.93
N TRP A 53 -2.56 -2.00 -4.44
CA TRP A 53 -1.11 -2.04 -4.57
C TRP A 53 -0.57 -1.00 -5.54
N ASN A 54 -1.16 -0.89 -6.74
CA ASN A 54 -0.76 0.13 -7.71
C ASN A 54 -0.97 1.55 -7.13
N TYR A 55 -2.03 1.76 -6.35
CA TYR A 55 -2.25 3.04 -5.68
C TYR A 55 -1.20 3.34 -4.61
N LEU A 56 -0.81 2.36 -3.79
CA LEU A 56 0.27 2.54 -2.80
C LEU A 56 1.60 2.86 -3.48
N LEU A 57 1.91 2.19 -4.60
CA LEU A 57 3.11 2.47 -5.39
C LEU A 57 3.11 3.87 -5.99
N LEU A 58 1.96 4.36 -6.43
CA LEU A 58 1.78 5.73 -6.92
C LEU A 58 2.07 6.75 -5.82
N LEU A 59 1.52 6.54 -4.61
CA LEU A 59 1.79 7.36 -3.44
C LEU A 59 3.27 7.31 -3.03
N ALA A 60 3.90 6.13 -3.17
CA ALA A 60 5.32 5.93 -2.90
C ALA A 60 6.26 6.47 -3.98
N GLY A 61 5.73 6.94 -5.13
CA GLY A 61 6.54 7.32 -6.29
C GLY A 61 7.36 6.17 -6.90
N LYS A 62 7.01 4.91 -6.57
CA LYS A 62 7.71 3.68 -7.02
C LYS A 62 6.97 2.96 -8.15
N HIS A 63 5.88 3.52 -8.65
CA HIS A 63 5.13 2.89 -9.72
C HIS A 63 5.92 2.97 -11.04
N PRO A 64 6.15 1.84 -11.75
CA PRO A 64 7.03 1.81 -12.92
C PRO A 64 6.48 2.61 -14.12
N ASP A 65 5.17 2.58 -14.34
CA ASP A 65 4.55 3.13 -15.55
C ASP A 65 3.90 4.52 -15.36
N TYR A 66 3.64 4.92 -14.11
CA TYR A 66 2.78 6.07 -13.79
C TYR A 66 3.33 6.82 -12.58
N SER A 67 3.08 8.13 -12.52
CA SER A 67 3.45 8.97 -11.38
C SER A 67 2.32 9.94 -11.04
N LEU A 68 2.19 10.27 -9.75
CA LEU A 68 1.22 11.27 -9.31
C LEU A 68 1.75 12.67 -9.63
N VAL A 69 0.94 13.44 -10.37
CA VAL A 69 1.20 14.84 -10.67
C VAL A 69 0.08 15.70 -10.08
N ALA A 70 0.45 16.81 -9.46
CA ALA A 70 -0.54 17.78 -8.97
C ALA A 70 -1.34 18.31 -10.17
N LYS A 71 -2.66 18.23 -10.08
CA LYS A 71 -3.54 18.83 -11.08
C LYS A 71 -3.39 20.35 -11.00
N LYS A 72 -2.94 20.98 -12.09
CA LYS A 72 -2.88 22.44 -12.24
C LYS A 72 -4.26 23.06 -12.27
#